data_AF-A0A7W6WJJ4-F1
#
_entry.id   AF-A0A7W6WJJ4-F1
#
_cell.length_a   1.000
_cell.length_b   1.000
_cell.length_c   1.000
_cell.angle_alpha   90.00
_cell.angle_beta   90.00
_cell.angle_gamma   90.00
#
_symmetry.space_group_name_H-M   'P 1'
#
loop_
_entity.id
_entity.type
_entity.pdbx_description
1 polymer ?
#
loop_
_entity_poly.entity_id
_entity_poly.type
_entity_poly.pdbx_seq_one_letter_code
_entity_poly.pdbx_strand_id
1 'polypeptide(L)'
;MILNALSPGYPKLKEFVSRQLYARATTNRRTWAAFLKYSELSDAKARAALTDGTLPRLKIEQMPGANGRFRGSTDPDAIELAKAVADTFEHNATDPDWQLLVESTILHELVHWGDWKDGKDQPGEEGKAFERAAYGRDVNRPVKRTRATAAHPASCGTPTCRR
;
A
#
# COMPACT_ATOMS: atom_id res chain seq x y z
N MET A 1 3.05 10.13 17.11
CA MET A 1 3.69 10.84 15.97
C MET A 1 4.05 9.78 14.95
N ILE A 2 3.19 9.59 13.94
CA ILE A 2 3.29 8.52 12.94
C ILE A 2 4.53 8.74 12.06
N LEU A 3 4.92 10.01 11.88
CA LEU A 3 5.92 10.43 10.88
C LEU A 3 7.25 10.96 11.43
N ASN A 4 7.48 10.95 12.75
CA ASN A 4 8.83 11.22 13.28
C ASN A 4 9.78 10.03 13.12
N ALA A 5 9.26 8.84 12.78
CA ALA A 5 10.04 7.65 12.49
C ALA A 5 10.43 7.49 11.01
N LEU A 6 9.82 8.28 10.10
CA LEU A 6 10.37 8.42 8.75
C LEU A 6 11.57 9.36 8.87
N SER A 7 12.79 8.77 8.91
CA SER A 7 14.05 9.52 8.84
C SER A 7 13.98 10.59 7.73
N PRO A 8 14.78 11.68 7.81
CA PRO A 8 14.81 12.73 6.78
C PRO A 8 15.03 12.23 5.33
N GLY A 9 15.34 10.94 5.12
CA GLY A 9 15.48 10.31 3.81
C GLY A 9 14.18 9.97 3.05
N TYR A 10 12.98 10.08 3.63
CA TYR A 10 11.71 9.76 2.93
C TYR A 10 10.68 10.90 2.90
N PRO A 11 11.03 12.11 2.41
CA PRO A 11 10.13 13.27 2.43
C PRO A 11 8.86 13.08 1.59
N LYS A 12 8.92 12.42 0.43
CA LYS A 12 7.73 12.22 -0.42
C LYS A 12 6.81 11.16 0.16
N LEU A 13 7.35 10.08 0.73
CA LEU A 13 6.55 9.13 1.49
C LEU A 13 5.84 9.81 2.66
N LYS A 14 6.55 10.65 3.41
CA LYS A 14 5.97 11.42 4.52
C LYS A 14 4.83 12.32 4.05
N GLU A 15 5.03 13.05 2.95
CA GLU A 15 3.99 13.90 2.35
C GLU A 15 2.79 13.08 1.88
N PHE A 16 3.02 11.94 1.23
CA PHE A 16 1.94 11.05 0.79
C PHE A 16 1.11 10.54 1.96
N VAL A 17 1.75 10.02 3.01
CA VAL A 17 1.06 9.47 4.18
C VAL A 17 0.34 10.57 4.97
N SER A 18 0.99 11.72 5.22
CA SER A 18 0.37 12.81 6.00
C SER A 18 -0.79 13.49 5.30
N ARG A 19 -0.73 13.65 3.98
CA ARG A 19 -1.70 14.50 3.26
C ARG A 19 -2.65 13.75 2.35
N GLN A 20 -2.20 12.66 1.74
CA GLN A 20 -2.95 11.99 0.68
C GLN A 20 -3.62 10.72 1.17
N LEU A 21 -2.95 9.91 1.99
CA LEU A 21 -3.47 8.62 2.44
C LEU A 21 -4.82 8.75 3.14
N TYR A 22 -4.92 9.64 4.13
CA TYR A 22 -6.18 9.88 4.86
C TYR A 22 -7.33 10.22 3.90
N ALA A 23 -7.11 11.18 3.00
CA ALA A 23 -8.12 11.62 2.04
C ALA A 23 -8.53 10.49 1.09
N ARG A 24 -7.57 9.74 0.54
CA ARG A 24 -7.83 8.64 -0.40
C ARG A 24 -8.60 7.50 0.25
N ALA A 25 -8.19 7.07 1.44
CA ALA A 25 -8.84 6.00 2.18
C ALA A 25 -10.27 6.36 2.59
N THR A 26 -10.49 7.57 3.12
CA THR A 26 -11.78 7.97 3.72
C THR A 26 -12.81 8.47 2.71
N THR A 27 -12.39 8.97 1.54
CA THR A 27 -13.32 9.43 0.49
C THR A 27 -13.81 8.30 -0.41
N ASN A 28 -13.00 7.25 -0.59
CA ASN A 28 -13.42 6.07 -1.32
C ASN A 28 -14.30 5.18 -0.42
N ARG A 29 -15.62 5.24 -0.62
CA ARG A 29 -16.60 4.47 0.18
C ARG A 29 -16.32 2.98 0.21
N ARG A 30 -15.84 2.40 -0.90
CA ARG A 30 -15.53 0.96 -0.97
C ARG A 30 -14.32 0.63 -0.12
N THR A 31 -13.24 1.39 -0.25
CA THR A 31 -12.02 1.22 0.56
C THR A 31 -12.31 1.45 2.04
N TRP A 32 -13.02 2.54 2.39
CA TRP A 32 -13.34 2.86 3.78
C TRP A 32 -14.22 1.80 4.44
N ALA A 33 -15.30 1.37 3.76
CA ALA A 33 -16.18 0.34 4.30
C ALA A 33 -15.46 -1.00 4.49
N ALA A 34 -14.59 -1.39 3.55
CA ALA A 34 -13.76 -2.57 3.71
C ALA A 34 -12.80 -2.41 4.89
N PHE A 35 -12.13 -1.26 5.01
CA PHE A 35 -11.19 -1.00 6.10
C PHE A 35 -11.87 -1.11 7.47
N LEU A 36 -13.02 -0.47 7.67
CA LEU A 36 -13.79 -0.57 8.92
C LEU A 36 -14.24 -1.99 9.21
N LYS A 37 -14.70 -2.72 8.19
CA LYS A 37 -15.15 -4.10 8.35
C LYS A 37 -14.04 -5.02 8.84
N TYR A 38 -12.86 -4.96 8.21
CA TYR A 38 -11.79 -5.92 8.47
C TYR A 38 -10.88 -5.51 9.63
N SER A 39 -10.73 -4.21 9.90
CA SER A 39 -9.97 -3.74 11.08
C SER A 39 -10.76 -3.83 12.38
N GLU A 40 -12.08 -4.03 12.31
CA GLU A 40 -13.03 -3.96 13.44
C GLU A 40 -12.99 -2.65 14.25
N LEU A 41 -12.32 -1.62 13.74
CA LEU A 41 -12.25 -0.31 14.38
C LEU A 41 -13.57 0.45 14.18
N SER A 42 -13.99 1.21 15.20
CA SER A 42 -15.00 2.23 15.00
C SER A 42 -14.48 3.32 14.05
N ASP A 43 -15.37 4.02 13.35
CA ASP A 43 -15.00 5.09 12.41
C ASP A 43 -14.07 6.14 13.07
N ALA A 44 -14.34 6.50 14.32
CA ALA A 44 -13.50 7.42 15.08
C ALA A 44 -12.08 6.87 15.34
N LYS A 45 -11.95 5.60 15.76
CA LYS A 45 -10.65 4.96 15.98
C LYS A 45 -9.88 4.77 14.66
N ALA A 46 -10.58 4.37 13.60
CA ALA A 46 -10.03 4.19 12.26
C ALA A 46 -9.46 5.51 11.70
N ARG A 47 -10.21 6.62 11.85
CA ARG A 47 -9.72 7.96 11.47
C ARG A 47 -8.52 8.38 12.30
N ALA A 48 -8.57 8.12 13.61
CA ALA A 48 -7.45 8.41 14.49
C ALA A 48 -6.19 7.67 14.03
N ALA A 49 -6.27 6.37 13.70
CA ALA A 49 -5.14 5.56 13.26
C ALA A 49 -4.48 6.04 11.95
N LEU A 50 -5.21 6.79 11.11
CA LEU A 50 -4.69 7.40 9.88
C LEU A 50 -4.20 8.84 10.06
N THR A 51 -4.31 9.40 11.26
CA THR A 51 -3.97 10.80 11.54
C THR A 51 -2.55 10.89 12.12
N ASP A 52 -1.68 11.74 11.56
CA ASP A 52 -0.35 11.92 12.14
C ASP A 52 -0.43 12.35 13.61
N GLY A 53 0.54 11.91 14.42
CA GLY A 53 0.49 12.10 15.86
C GLY A 53 -0.04 10.89 16.65
N THR A 54 -0.87 10.04 16.06
CA THR A 54 -1.51 8.92 16.76
C THR A 54 -0.74 7.60 16.61
N LEU A 55 -1.33 6.51 17.10
CA LEU A 55 -0.83 5.14 16.92
C LEU A 55 -1.67 4.41 15.87
N PRO A 56 -1.07 3.42 15.17
CA PRO A 56 0.32 2.99 15.27
C PRO A 56 1.30 3.91 14.52
N ARG A 57 2.58 3.86 14.88
CA ARG A 57 3.66 4.56 14.15
C ARG A 57 4.04 3.79 12.88
N LEU A 58 4.45 4.49 11.83
CA LEU A 58 5.01 3.87 10.63
C LEU A 58 6.54 3.76 10.72
N LYS A 59 7.08 2.54 10.67
CA LYS A 59 8.52 2.26 10.64
C LYS A 59 8.96 1.79 9.27
N ILE A 60 10.19 2.10 8.89
CA ILE A 60 10.82 1.56 7.68
C ILE A 60 11.82 0.48 8.09
N GLU A 61 11.60 -0.75 7.65
CA GLU A 61 12.37 -1.92 8.10
C GLU A 61 12.90 -2.77 6.94
N GLN A 62 14.02 -3.44 7.17
CA GLN A 62 14.53 -4.43 6.22
C GLN A 62 13.74 -5.73 6.32
N MET A 63 12.98 -6.06 5.27
CA MET A 63 12.15 -7.27 5.22
C MET A 63 12.13 -7.91 3.83
N PRO A 64 13.10 -8.77 3.51
CA PRO A 64 13.07 -9.52 2.26
C PRO A 64 11.83 -10.43 2.24
N GLY A 65 11.00 -10.33 1.19
CA GLY A 65 9.83 -11.18 1.00
C GLY A 65 8.47 -10.59 1.43
N ALA A 66 8.44 -9.42 2.06
CA ALA A 66 7.19 -8.75 2.45
C ALA A 66 7.12 -7.30 1.95
N ASN A 67 5.91 -6.73 1.89
CA ASN A 67 5.70 -5.30 1.63
C ASN A 67 5.54 -4.52 2.93
N GLY A 68 4.87 -5.10 3.91
CA GLY A 68 4.70 -4.55 5.25
C GLY A 68 4.66 -5.65 6.29
N ARG A 69 4.54 -5.24 7.56
CA ARG A 69 4.32 -6.15 8.68
C ARG A 69 3.74 -5.44 9.89
N PHE A 70 2.82 -6.10 10.58
CA PHE A 70 2.44 -5.79 11.95
C PHE A 70 2.88 -6.91 12.90
N ARG A 71 3.30 -6.57 14.13
CA ARG A 71 3.74 -7.53 15.15
C ARG A 71 3.12 -7.23 16.51
N GLY A 72 1.81 -7.46 16.67
CA GLY A 72 1.08 -7.10 17.90
C GLY A 72 1.70 -7.60 19.21
N SER A 73 2.32 -8.78 19.22
CA SER A 73 2.95 -9.34 20.43
C SER A 73 4.29 -8.70 20.82
N THR A 74 4.99 -8.03 19.89
CA THR A 74 6.36 -7.53 20.12
C THR A 74 6.50 -6.02 19.92
N ASP A 75 5.67 -5.41 19.07
CA ASP A 75 5.60 -3.97 18.87
C ASP A 75 4.16 -3.55 18.53
N PRO A 76 3.26 -3.52 19.52
CA PRO A 76 1.82 -3.25 19.32
C PRO A 76 1.51 -1.80 18.89
N ASP A 77 2.52 -0.95 18.85
CA ASP A 77 2.40 0.49 18.60
C ASP A 77 3.05 0.90 17.27
N ALA A 78 3.42 -0.07 16.42
CA ALA A 78 4.00 0.20 15.12
C ALA A 78 3.49 -0.76 14.03
N ILE A 79 3.41 -0.22 12.81
CA ILE A 79 3.36 -0.98 11.57
C ILE A 79 4.66 -0.72 10.81
N GLU A 80 5.13 -1.72 10.09
CA GLU A 80 6.39 -1.69 9.34
C GLU A 80 6.09 -1.65 7.84
N LEU A 81 6.78 -0.79 7.09
CA LEU A 81 6.84 -0.78 5.64
C LEU A 81 8.23 -1.24 5.19
N ALA A 82 8.29 -2.11 4.19
CA ALA A 82 9.55 -2.60 3.69
C ALA A 82 10.42 -1.46 3.14
N LYS A 83 11.70 -1.43 3.52
CA LYS A 83 12.67 -0.43 3.04
C LYS A 83 12.72 -0.37 1.51
N ALA A 84 12.72 -1.52 0.83
CA ALA A 84 12.71 -1.56 -0.63
C ALA A 84 11.45 -0.92 -1.25
N VAL A 85 10.29 -1.02 -0.58
CA VAL A 85 9.05 -0.35 -1.02
C VAL A 85 9.16 1.15 -0.77
N ALA A 86 9.62 1.56 0.41
CA ALA A 86 9.82 2.97 0.75
C ALA A 86 10.83 3.65 -0.19
N ASP A 87 11.99 3.03 -0.43
CA ASP A 87 13.02 3.51 -1.35
C ASP A 87 12.45 3.69 -2.77
N THR A 88 11.73 2.68 -3.26
CA THR A 88 11.20 2.74 -4.63
C THR A 88 10.07 3.77 -4.74
N PHE A 89 9.19 3.87 -3.75
CA PHE A 89 8.16 4.89 -3.70
C PHE A 89 8.77 6.30 -3.67
N GLU A 90 9.83 6.52 -2.89
CA GLU A 90 10.49 7.83 -2.79
C GLU A 90 11.02 8.31 -4.16
N HIS A 91 11.40 7.39 -5.03
CA HIS A 91 11.77 7.71 -6.41
C HIS A 91 10.57 7.84 -7.37
N ASN A 92 9.41 7.26 -7.05
CA ASN A 92 8.24 7.14 -7.92
C ASN A 92 6.94 7.65 -7.28
N ALA A 93 7.01 8.66 -6.41
CA ALA A 93 5.88 9.07 -5.57
C ALA A 93 4.64 9.57 -6.34
N THR A 94 4.80 9.92 -7.61
CA THR A 94 3.70 10.33 -8.51
C THR A 94 3.14 9.18 -9.34
N ASP A 95 3.76 8.01 -9.31
CA ASP A 95 3.30 6.83 -10.05
C ASP A 95 2.08 6.22 -9.32
N PRO A 96 0.91 6.13 -9.97
CA PRO A 96 -0.31 5.63 -9.34
C PRO A 96 -0.20 4.18 -8.87
N ASP A 97 0.62 3.34 -9.52
CA ASP A 97 0.80 1.94 -9.12
C ASP A 97 1.62 1.86 -7.81
N TRP A 98 2.62 2.73 -7.64
CA TRP A 98 3.39 2.82 -6.39
C TRP A 98 2.60 3.48 -5.26
N GLN A 99 1.76 4.48 -5.57
CA GLN A 99 0.82 5.05 -4.60
C GLN A 99 -0.18 4.00 -4.10
N LEU A 100 -0.75 3.21 -5.01
CA LEU A 100 -1.67 2.12 -4.64
C LEU A 100 -0.97 1.07 -3.78
N LEU A 101 0.27 0.69 -4.11
CA LEU A 101 1.03 -0.26 -3.30
C LEU A 101 1.23 0.23 -1.87
N VAL A 102 1.69 1.48 -1.70
CA VAL A 102 1.95 2.05 -0.36
C VAL A 102 0.64 2.22 0.42
N GLU A 103 -0.41 2.75 -0.21
CA GLU A 103 -1.75 2.86 0.39
C GLU A 103 -2.26 1.50 0.86
N SER A 104 -2.25 0.51 -0.03
CA SER A 104 -2.73 -0.84 0.27
C SER A 104 -1.91 -1.47 1.39
N THR A 105 -0.59 -1.36 1.35
CA THR A 105 0.29 -1.96 2.36
C THR A 105 0.04 -1.34 3.74
N ILE A 106 -0.03 -0.01 3.83
CA ILE A 106 -0.27 0.65 5.12
C ILE A 106 -1.66 0.28 5.68
N LEU A 107 -2.70 0.32 4.84
CA LEU A 107 -4.05 -0.04 5.29
C LEU A 107 -4.17 -1.52 5.65
N HIS A 108 -3.45 -2.40 4.95
CA HIS A 108 -3.34 -3.82 5.28
C HIS A 108 -2.77 -4.02 6.68
N GLU A 109 -1.63 -3.40 7.00
CA GLU A 109 -1.06 -3.55 8.34
C GLU A 109 -1.91 -2.88 9.42
N LEU A 110 -2.64 -1.81 9.09
CA LEU A 110 -3.61 -1.19 9.99
C LEU A 110 -4.84 -2.07 10.26
N VAL A 111 -5.23 -2.92 9.31
CA VAL A 111 -6.27 -3.93 9.52
C VAL A 111 -5.81 -4.91 10.59
N HIS A 112 -4.61 -5.48 10.44
CA HIS A 112 -4.02 -6.38 11.45
C HIS A 112 -3.86 -5.69 12.81
N TRP A 113 -3.48 -4.41 12.84
CA TRP A 113 -3.39 -3.65 14.07
C TRP A 113 -4.76 -3.43 14.75
N GLY A 114 -5.79 -3.13 13.97
CA GLY A 114 -7.14 -2.90 14.46
C GLY A 114 -7.75 -4.16 15.07
N ASP A 115 -7.68 -5.27 14.34
CA ASP A 115 -8.18 -6.58 14.76
C ASP A 115 -7.51 -7.04 16.08
N TRP A 116 -6.18 -6.92 16.14
CA TRP A 116 -5.42 -7.20 17.37
C TRP A 116 -5.83 -6.32 18.56
N LYS A 117 -6.19 -5.04 18.34
CA LYS A 117 -6.61 -4.12 19.40
C LYS A 117 -8.04 -4.35 19.89
N ASP A 118 -8.95 -4.89 19.08
CA ASP A 118 -10.30 -5.23 19.53
C ASP A 118 -10.36 -6.57 20.28
N GLY A 119 -9.28 -7.36 20.21
CA GLY A 119 -9.13 -8.60 20.98
C GLY A 119 -9.95 -9.76 20.43
N LYS A 120 -10.53 -9.60 19.24
CA LYS A 120 -11.15 -10.66 18.46
C LYS A 120 -10.25 -10.90 17.26
N ASP A 121 -9.57 -12.04 17.25
CA ASP A 121 -8.75 -12.45 16.12
C ASP A 121 -9.69 -13.07 15.09
N GLN A 122 -9.84 -12.42 13.94
CA GLN A 122 -10.55 -13.05 12.83
C GLN A 122 -9.73 -14.23 12.30
N PRO A 123 -10.38 -15.33 11.85
CA PRO A 123 -9.63 -16.43 11.28
C PRO A 123 -9.21 -16.10 9.83
N GLY A 124 -7.91 -15.94 9.59
CA GLY A 124 -7.36 -15.92 8.24
C GLY A 124 -6.21 -14.92 8.03
N GLU A 125 -6.29 -14.22 6.88
CA GLU A 125 -5.42 -13.09 6.55
C GLU A 125 -6.35 -11.93 6.16
N GLU A 126 -6.68 -11.12 7.16
CA GLU A 126 -7.66 -10.05 7.16
C GLU A 126 -7.24 -8.93 6.22
N GLY A 127 -5.93 -8.67 6.14
CA GLY A 127 -5.35 -7.69 5.23
C GLY A 127 -5.59 -8.06 3.76
N LYS A 128 -5.50 -9.33 3.38
CA LYS A 128 -5.80 -9.84 2.04
C LYS A 128 -7.30 -9.88 1.78
N ALA A 129 -8.10 -10.20 2.79
CA ALA A 129 -9.55 -10.06 2.68
C ALA A 129 -9.96 -8.60 2.43
N PHE A 130 -9.33 -7.67 3.14
CA PHE A 130 -9.45 -6.23 2.92
C PHE A 130 -9.03 -5.85 1.50
N GLU A 131 -7.86 -6.26 1.01
CA GLU A 131 -7.37 -5.94 -0.32
C GLU A 131 -8.36 -6.38 -1.42
N ARG A 132 -8.88 -7.60 -1.32
CA ARG A 132 -9.91 -8.10 -2.26
C ARG A 132 -11.20 -7.30 -2.17
N ALA A 133 -11.65 -6.92 -0.97
CA ALA A 133 -12.85 -6.12 -0.80
C ALA A 133 -12.68 -4.69 -1.32
N ALA A 134 -11.55 -4.04 -1.02
CA ALA A 134 -11.26 -2.64 -1.38
C ALA A 134 -10.88 -2.49 -2.86
N TYR A 135 -9.95 -3.32 -3.34
CA TYR A 135 -9.29 -3.16 -4.64
C TYR A 135 -9.66 -4.26 -5.65
N GLY A 136 -10.40 -5.30 -5.23
CA GLY A 136 -10.79 -6.41 -6.09
C GLY A 136 -9.70 -7.46 -6.32
N ARG A 137 -8.52 -7.30 -5.73
CA ARG A 137 -7.36 -8.19 -5.87
C ARG A 137 -6.35 -7.95 -4.76
N ASP A 138 -5.44 -8.90 -4.58
CA ASP A 138 -4.25 -8.70 -3.77
C ASP A 138 -3.32 -7.68 -4.46
N VAL A 139 -2.84 -6.68 -3.72
CA VAL A 139 -1.98 -5.62 -4.27
C VAL A 139 -0.52 -6.03 -4.14
N ASN A 140 0.11 -6.27 -5.29
CA ASN A 140 1.51 -6.70 -5.40
C ASN A 140 2.39 -5.57 -5.94
N ARG A 141 3.71 -5.72 -5.77
CA ARG A 141 4.68 -4.76 -6.31
C ARG A 141 4.50 -4.60 -7.83
N PRO A 142 4.49 -3.36 -8.36
CA PRO A 142 4.41 -3.15 -9.79
C PRO A 142 5.57 -3.85 -10.48
N VAL A 143 5.27 -4.71 -11.46
CA VAL A 143 6.30 -5.24 -12.36
C VAL A 143 6.87 -4.08 -13.16
N LYS A 144 8.20 -3.98 -13.26
CA LYS A 144 8.84 -3.07 -14.22
C LYS A 144 8.22 -3.38 -15.58
N ARG A 145 7.46 -2.44 -16.14
CA ARG A 145 7.05 -2.51 -17.55
C ARG A 145 8.33 -2.45 -18.36
N THR A 146 8.87 -3.61 -18.75
CA THR A 146 9.84 -3.66 -19.83
C THR A 146 9.12 -3.06 -21.02
N ARG A 147 9.62 -1.91 -21.49
CA ARG A 147 9.12 -1.26 -22.69
C ARG A 147 9.15 -2.32 -23.78
N ALA A 148 7.99 -2.78 -24.22
CA ALA A 148 7.91 -3.70 -25.35
C ALA A 148 8.68 -3.03 -26.48
N THR A 149 9.78 -3.65 -26.91
CA THR A 149 10.49 -3.23 -28.11
C THR A 149 9.47 -3.20 -29.23
N ALA A 150 9.25 -2.02 -29.81
CA ALA A 150 8.36 -1.85 -30.93
C ALA A 150 8.76 -2.89 -31.99
N ALA A 151 7.85 -3.82 -32.28
CA ALA A 151 8.01 -4.74 -33.39
C ALA A 151 8.15 -3.88 -34.65
N HIS A 152 9.29 -4.02 -35.33
CA HIS A 152 9.50 -3.48 -36.66
C HIS A 152 8.34 -3.95 -37.56
N PRO A 153 7.68 -3.05 -38.32
CA PRO A 153 6.75 -3.51 -39.33
C PRO A 153 7.53 -4.31 -40.38
N ALA A 154 7.16 -5.59 -40.54
CA ALA A 154 7.66 -6.41 -41.62
C ALA A 154 7.33 -5.73 -42.95
N SER A 155 8.36 -5.36 -43.72
CA SER A 155 8.20 -4.94 -45.10
C SER A 155 7.70 -6.14 -45.90
N CYS A 156 6.44 -6.09 -46.33
CA CYS A 156 5.89 -7.05 -47.27
C CYS A 156 6.54 -6.80 -48.63
N GLY A 157 7.25 -7.81 -49.14
CA GLY A 157 7.87 -7.77 -50.46
C GLY A 157 6.86 -8.03 -51.57
N THR A 158 6.98 -7.23 -52.63
CA THR A 158 6.50 -7.41 -54.03
C THR A 158 5.03 -7.12 -54.33
N PRO A 159 4.72 -6.58 -55.53
CA PRO A 159 4.52 -7.44 -56.70
C PRO A 159 5.02 -6.82 -58.03
N THR A 160 6.05 -7.41 -58.66
CA THR A 160 6.27 -7.27 -60.11
C THR A 160 5.87 -8.57 -60.80
N CYS A 161 4.61 -8.64 -61.20
CA CYS A 161 4.12 -9.58 -62.21
C CYS A 161 3.35 -8.79 -63.26
N ARG A 162 4.00 -8.51 -64.41
CA ARG A 162 3.37 -8.36 -65.74
C ARG A 162 4.38 -8.79 -66.80
N ARG A 163 3.93 -9.63 -67.74
CA ARG A 163 4.39 -9.60 -69.13
C ARG A 163 3.28 -8.96 -69.95
#